data_AF-A0A7V2EFH3-F1
#
_entry.id   AF-A0A7V2EFH3-F1
#
_cell.length_a   1.000
_cell.length_b   1.000
_cell.length_c   1.000
_cell.angle_alpha   90.00
_cell.angle_beta   90.00
_cell.angle_gamma   90.00
#
_symmetry.space_group_name_H-M   'P 1'
#
loop_
_entity.id
_entity.type
_entity.pdbx_description
1 polymer ?
#
loop_
_entity_poly.entity_id
_entity_poly.type
_entity_poly.pdbx_seq_one_letter_code
_entity_poly.pdbx_strand_id
1 'polypeptide(L)'
;QALGRELERAPTEEELAEEMSLPVEEVRTLLASNQNFLSLNEPVGEEEEAEFGDLLEQYVIPDADEELLRQSFQETLKEALEELSDKERQILSLRFGLEDDQPRTLREIGEMLGISRERVRQIENLALAKLRRSSKARALASYLN
;
A
#
# COMPACT_ATOMS: atom_id res chain seq x y z
N GLN A 1 -1.83 43.36 5.90
CA GLN A 1 -3.04 44.02 6.47
C GLN A 1 -3.35 45.40 5.86
N ALA A 2 -2.46 46.01 5.07
CA ALA A 2 -2.75 47.28 4.37
C ALA A 2 -3.64 47.08 3.13
N LEU A 3 -3.29 46.12 2.26
CA LEU A 3 -3.94 45.87 0.97
C LEU A 3 -5.45 45.56 1.05
N GLY A 4 -5.88 44.78 2.05
CA GLY A 4 -7.32 44.47 2.23
C GLY A 4 -8.18 45.65 2.70
N ARG A 5 -7.58 46.69 3.31
CA ARG A 5 -8.31 47.92 3.65
C ARG A 5 -8.43 48.86 2.45
N GLU A 6 -7.49 48.77 1.51
CA GLU A 6 -7.45 49.60 0.32
C GLU A 6 -8.36 49.07 -0.79
N LEU A 7 -8.45 47.74 -0.93
CA LEU A 7 -9.29 47.11 -1.94
C LEU A 7 -10.76 46.94 -1.50
N GLU A 8 -11.08 47.21 -0.22
CA GLU A 8 -12.38 46.92 0.42
C GLU A 8 -12.86 45.46 0.22
N ARG A 9 -11.94 44.56 -0.15
CA ARG A 9 -12.14 43.12 -0.36
C ARG A 9 -10.91 42.35 0.06
N ALA A 10 -11.06 41.03 0.16
CA ALA A 10 -9.91 40.15 0.31
C ALA A 10 -9.00 40.26 -0.94
N PRO A 11 -7.69 40.50 -0.77
CA PRO A 11 -6.73 40.52 -1.88
C PRO A 11 -6.53 39.10 -2.43
N THR A 12 -6.30 38.95 -3.73
CA THR A 12 -6.00 37.66 -4.35
C THR A 12 -4.57 37.21 -4.07
N GLU A 13 -4.26 35.95 -4.33
CA GLU A 13 -2.91 35.38 -4.13
C GLU A 13 -1.87 36.11 -5.00
N GLU A 14 -2.25 36.51 -6.22
CA GLU A 14 -1.40 37.28 -7.13
C GLU A 14 -1.14 38.71 -6.62
N GLU A 15 -2.16 39.37 -6.09
CA GLU A 15 -2.04 40.72 -5.52
C GLU A 15 -1.17 40.72 -4.25
N LEU A 16 -1.28 39.66 -3.45
CA LEU A 16 -0.42 39.43 -2.29
C LEU A 16 1.03 39.14 -2.70
N ALA A 17 1.24 38.35 -3.76
CA ALA A 17 2.56 38.05 -4.30
C ALA A 17 3.27 39.31 -4.81
N GLU A 18 2.54 40.16 -5.53
CA GLU A 18 3.06 41.43 -6.03
C GLU A 18 3.42 42.39 -4.89
N GLU A 19 2.52 42.58 -3.92
CA GLU A 19 2.74 43.45 -2.76
C GLU A 19 3.89 42.95 -1.86
N MET A 20 3.98 41.63 -1.66
CA MET A 20 5.01 41.03 -0.80
C MET A 20 6.33 40.80 -1.56
N SER A 21 6.38 41.04 -2.87
CA SER A 21 7.51 40.72 -3.75
C SER A 21 7.97 39.25 -3.62
N LEU A 22 7.00 38.35 -3.44
CA LEU A 22 7.21 36.91 -3.33
C LEU A 22 6.65 36.21 -4.57
N PRO A 23 7.20 35.07 -4.98
CA PRO A 23 6.54 34.20 -5.95
C PRO A 23 5.15 33.79 -5.44
N VAL A 24 4.15 33.74 -6.33
CA VAL A 24 2.78 33.30 -5.98
C VAL A 24 2.78 31.93 -5.29
N GLU A 25 3.68 31.03 -5.69
CA GLU A 25 3.85 29.72 -5.07
C GLU A 25 4.35 29.79 -3.62
N GLU A 26 5.20 30.76 -3.28
CA GLU A 26 5.63 30.98 -1.89
C GLU A 26 4.51 31.60 -1.06
N VAL A 27 3.72 32.52 -1.64
CA VAL A 27 2.52 33.06 -0.99
C VAL A 27 1.51 31.96 -0.70
N ARG A 28 1.25 31.07 -1.67
CA ARG A 28 0.41 29.88 -1.48
C ARG A 28 0.91 28.98 -0.36
N THR A 29 2.22 28.70 -0.36
CA THR A 29 2.84 27.84 0.66
C THR A 29 2.71 28.46 2.04
N LEU A 30 2.92 29.77 2.18
CA LEU A 30 2.79 30.49 3.44
C LEU A 30 1.33 30.54 3.91
N LEU A 31 0.37 30.78 3.00
CA LEU A 31 -1.06 30.74 3.32
C LEU A 31 -1.50 29.34 3.75
N ALA A 32 -1.03 28.29 3.06
CA ALA A 32 -1.31 26.90 3.41
C ALA A 32 -0.68 26.52 4.76
N SER A 33 0.55 26.97 5.03
CA SER A 33 1.25 26.72 6.30
C SER A 33 0.63 27.48 7.48
N ASN A 34 -0.08 28.58 7.21
CA ASN A 34 -0.78 29.39 8.21
C ASN A 34 -2.23 28.94 8.43
N GLN A 35 -2.72 27.94 7.68
CA GLN A 35 -3.97 27.28 8.04
C GLN A 35 -3.74 26.60 9.39
N ASN A 36 -4.24 27.25 10.45
CA ASN A 36 -4.25 26.75 11.80
C ASN A 36 -4.64 25.28 11.79
N PHE A 37 -3.91 24.45 12.55
CA PHE A 37 -4.34 23.10 12.87
C PHE A 37 -5.80 23.15 13.32
N LEU A 38 -6.72 22.75 12.45
CA LEU A 38 -8.14 22.66 12.78
C LEU A 38 -8.26 21.66 13.92
N SER A 39 -8.97 22.04 14.97
CA SER A 39 -9.19 21.14 16.09
C SER A 39 -10.10 20.02 15.62
N LEU A 40 -9.73 18.77 15.91
CA LEU A 40 -10.59 17.61 15.64
C LEU A 40 -11.95 17.71 16.35
N ASN A 41 -12.02 18.49 17.44
CA ASN A 41 -13.24 18.68 18.23
C ASN A 41 -14.04 19.92 17.79
N GLU A 42 -13.70 20.54 16.65
CA GLU A 42 -14.47 21.66 16.13
C GLU A 42 -15.74 21.14 15.44
N PRO A 43 -16.94 21.62 15.81
CA PRO A 43 -18.18 21.16 15.19
C PRO A 43 -18.23 21.56 13.71
N VAL A 44 -18.73 20.66 12.87
CA VAL A 44 -18.88 20.83 11.42
C VAL A 44 -20.36 20.71 11.05
N GLY A 45 -20.95 21.82 10.62
CA GLY A 45 -22.37 21.90 10.22
C GLY A 45 -23.16 22.90 11.07
N GLU A 46 -24.40 23.19 10.65
CA GLU A 46 -25.32 24.07 11.40
C GLU A 46 -26.00 23.36 12.59
N GLU A 47 -26.03 22.03 12.56
CA GLU A 47 -26.48 21.18 13.65
C GLU A 47 -25.22 20.69 14.38
N GLU A 48 -25.07 21.06 15.66
CA GLU A 48 -23.89 20.84 16.51
C GLU A 48 -23.58 19.35 16.82
N GLU A 49 -23.94 18.42 15.93
CA GLU A 49 -23.87 16.97 16.17
C GLU A 49 -22.63 16.28 15.59
N ALA A 50 -21.86 16.92 14.70
CA ALA A 50 -20.69 16.29 14.07
C ALA A 50 -19.42 17.11 14.34
N GLU A 51 -18.34 16.48 14.82
CA GLU A 51 -17.03 17.11 14.96
C GLU A 51 -16.15 16.85 13.73
N PHE A 52 -15.14 17.69 13.47
CA PHE A 52 -14.23 17.54 12.33
C PHE A 52 -13.50 16.18 12.33
N GLY A 53 -13.24 15.63 13.51
CA GLY A 53 -12.67 14.29 13.71
C GLY A 53 -13.60 13.16 13.25
N ASP A 54 -14.92 13.34 13.30
CA ASP A 54 -15.89 12.35 12.83
C ASP A 54 -15.92 12.24 11.30
N LEU A 55 -15.46 13.29 10.61
CA LEU A 55 -15.36 13.34 9.15
C LEU A 55 -14.03 12.82 8.61
N LEU A 56 -13.04 12.59 9.48
CA LEU A 56 -11.82 11.92 9.06
C LEU A 56 -12.14 10.44 8.86
N GLU A 57 -12.39 10.06 7.60
CA GLU A 57 -12.40 8.65 7.19
C GLU A 57 -11.16 7.98 7.79
N GLN A 58 -11.41 6.93 8.58
CA GLN A 58 -10.36 6.14 9.18
C GLN A 58 -9.39 5.75 8.07
N TYR A 59 -8.16 6.27 8.11
CA TYR A 59 -7.05 5.60 7.45
C TYR A 59 -7.14 4.16 7.95
N VAL A 60 -7.43 3.22 7.04
CA VAL A 60 -7.68 1.83 7.38
C VAL A 60 -6.43 1.31 8.08
N ILE A 61 -6.41 1.40 9.41
CA ILE A 61 -5.48 0.67 10.25
C ILE A 61 -6.00 -0.75 10.14
N PRO A 62 -5.26 -1.68 9.51
CA PRO A 62 -5.67 -3.07 9.47
C PRO A 62 -5.96 -3.50 10.90
N ASP A 63 -7.06 -4.22 11.11
CA ASP A 63 -7.40 -4.71 12.44
C ASP A 63 -6.19 -5.48 13.00
N ALA A 64 -5.90 -5.35 14.29
CA ALA A 64 -4.73 -6.01 14.89
C ALA A 64 -4.76 -7.53 14.64
N ASP A 65 -5.98 -8.08 14.56
CA ASP A 65 -6.24 -9.48 14.21
C ASP A 65 -5.89 -9.80 12.74
N GLU A 66 -6.08 -8.87 11.81
CA GLU A 66 -5.76 -9.03 10.38
C GLU A 66 -4.24 -9.08 10.16
N GLU A 67 -3.49 -8.20 10.82
CA GLU A 67 -2.02 -8.19 10.72
C GLU A 67 -1.41 -9.44 11.37
N LEU A 68 -1.95 -9.90 12.52
CA LEU A 68 -1.55 -11.17 13.13
C LEU A 68 -1.83 -12.37 12.21
N LEU A 69 -3.00 -12.41 11.57
CA LEU A 69 -3.37 -13.46 10.63
C LEU A 69 -2.43 -13.47 9.41
N ARG A 70 -2.11 -12.30 8.86
CA ARG A 70 -1.18 -12.14 7.74
C ARG A 70 0.23 -12.61 8.08
N GLN A 71 0.74 -12.25 9.27
CA GLN A 71 2.05 -12.73 9.73
C GLN A 71 2.08 -14.25 9.87
N SER A 72 1.05 -14.81 10.52
CA SER A 72 0.91 -16.27 10.67
C SER A 72 0.83 -16.99 9.31
N PHE A 73 0.12 -16.40 8.34
CA PHE A 73 0.06 -16.93 6.98
C PHE A 73 1.44 -16.94 6.31
N GLN A 74 2.19 -15.84 6.40
CA GLN A 74 3.52 -15.73 5.81
C GLN A 74 4.51 -16.75 6.41
N GLU A 75 4.48 -16.95 7.72
CA GLU A 75 5.29 -17.96 8.40
C GLU A 75 4.94 -19.37 7.92
N THR A 76 3.65 -19.71 7.90
CA THR A 76 3.17 -21.02 7.43
C THR A 76 3.54 -21.26 5.96
N LEU A 77 3.43 -20.24 5.12
CA LEU A 77 3.82 -20.30 3.71
C LEU A 77 5.32 -20.55 3.56
N LYS A 78 6.15 -19.84 4.32
CA LYS A 78 7.60 -20.03 4.33
C LYS A 78 7.97 -21.45 4.73
N GLU A 79 7.39 -21.98 5.81
CA GLU A 79 7.65 -23.34 6.23
C GLU A 79 7.23 -24.39 5.20
N ALA A 80 6.13 -24.16 4.48
CA ALA A 80 5.69 -25.05 3.41
C ALA A 80 6.66 -25.02 2.21
N LEU A 81 7.19 -23.85 1.86
CA LEU A 81 8.17 -23.68 0.79
C LEU A 81 9.54 -24.26 1.15
N GLU A 82 9.90 -24.37 2.43
CA GLU A 82 11.14 -25.00 2.89
C GLU A 82 11.18 -26.53 2.64
N GLU A 83 10.03 -27.17 2.41
CA GLU A 83 9.98 -28.59 2.02
C GLU A 83 10.34 -28.83 0.54
N LEU A 84 10.42 -27.75 -0.24
CA LEU A 84 10.81 -27.78 -1.65
C LEU A 84 12.32 -27.68 -1.80
N SER A 85 12.84 -28.25 -2.88
CA SER A 85 14.23 -27.97 -3.28
C SER A 85 14.40 -26.52 -3.69
N ASP A 86 15.63 -26.00 -3.62
CA ASP A 86 15.93 -24.60 -4.00
C ASP A 86 15.39 -24.23 -5.38
N LYS A 87 15.52 -25.13 -6.36
CA LYS A 87 15.00 -24.92 -7.71
C LYS A 87 13.47 -24.87 -7.77
N GLU A 88 12.79 -25.72 -7.00
CA GLU A 88 11.33 -25.74 -6.94
C GLU A 88 10.81 -24.47 -6.29
N ARG A 89 11.38 -24.10 -5.13
CA ARG A 89 11.06 -22.85 -4.42
C ARG A 89 11.30 -21.63 -5.29
N GLN A 90 12.48 -21.53 -5.94
CA GLN A 90 12.79 -20.42 -6.84
C GLN A 90 11.79 -20.30 -7.99
N ILE A 91 11.40 -21.42 -8.62
CA ILE A 91 10.40 -21.40 -9.69
C ILE A 91 9.04 -20.94 -9.18
N LEU A 92 8.60 -21.40 -8.00
CA LEU A 92 7.32 -20.96 -7.42
C LEU A 92 7.37 -19.49 -6.98
N SER A 93 8.46 -19.03 -6.36
CA SER A 93 8.66 -17.62 -5.98
C SER A 93 8.52 -16.71 -7.21
N LEU A 94 9.23 -17.04 -8.30
CA LEU A 94 9.15 -16.27 -9.55
C LEU A 94 7.77 -16.36 -10.21
N ARG A 95 7.12 -17.53 -10.15
CA ARG A 95 5.82 -17.74 -10.81
C ARG A 95 4.71 -16.92 -10.17
N PHE A 96 4.72 -16.82 -8.85
CA PHE A 96 3.65 -16.21 -8.06
C PHE A 96 4.05 -14.85 -7.46
N GLY A 97 5.26 -14.37 -7.69
CA GLY A 97 5.73 -13.09 -7.15
C GLY A 97 5.88 -13.11 -5.62
N LEU A 98 6.28 -14.24 -5.03
CA LEU A 98 6.27 -14.40 -3.56
C LEU A 98 7.31 -13.50 -2.84
N GLU A 99 8.24 -12.89 -3.57
CA GLU A 99 9.29 -12.02 -3.05
C GLU A 99 9.13 -10.57 -3.49
N ASP A 100 8.70 -10.35 -4.74
CA ASP A 100 8.66 -9.02 -5.39
C ASP A 100 7.25 -8.60 -5.83
N ASP A 101 6.22 -9.39 -5.55
CA ASP A 101 4.83 -9.21 -6.00
C ASP A 101 4.69 -9.08 -7.54
N GLN A 102 5.67 -9.62 -8.28
CA GLN A 102 5.72 -9.58 -9.75
C GLN A 102 5.69 -11.01 -10.31
N PRO A 103 4.48 -11.58 -10.57
CA PRO A 103 4.36 -12.93 -11.11
C PRO A 103 4.89 -13.00 -12.53
N ARG A 104 5.68 -14.04 -12.82
CA ARG A 104 6.30 -14.27 -14.14
C ARG A 104 5.67 -15.44 -14.87
N THR A 105 5.71 -15.40 -16.19
CA THR A 105 5.26 -16.50 -17.05
C THR A 105 6.29 -17.63 -17.10
N LEU A 106 5.85 -18.85 -17.41
CA LEU A 106 6.75 -20.01 -17.57
C LEU A 106 7.84 -19.78 -18.63
N ARG A 107 7.57 -18.95 -19.64
CA ARG A 107 8.54 -18.58 -20.67
C ARG A 107 9.63 -17.67 -20.10
N GLU A 108 9.24 -16.60 -19.41
CA GLU A 108 10.17 -15.65 -18.80
C GLU A 108 11.05 -16.34 -17.75
N ILE A 109 10.46 -17.20 -16.92
CA ILE A 109 11.21 -18.00 -15.94
C ILE A 109 12.20 -18.94 -16.65
N GLY A 110 11.79 -19.56 -17.75
CA GLY A 110 12.67 -20.41 -18.56
C GLY A 110 13.85 -19.64 -19.14
N GLU A 111 13.60 -18.45 -19.67
CA GLU A 111 14.64 -17.53 -20.18
C GLU A 111 15.60 -17.10 -19.06
N MET A 112 15.09 -16.72 -17.89
CA MET A 112 15.91 -16.31 -16.73
C MET A 112 16.79 -17.45 -16.19
N LEU A 113 16.26 -18.68 -16.16
CA LEU A 113 16.95 -19.84 -15.58
C LEU A 113 17.72 -20.68 -16.61
N GLY A 114 17.72 -20.29 -17.90
CA GLY A 114 18.38 -21.01 -18.97
C GLY A 114 17.81 -22.41 -19.23
N ILE A 115 16.51 -22.62 -19.00
CA ILE A 115 15.81 -23.89 -19.20
C ILE A 115 14.57 -23.72 -20.08
N SER A 116 14.10 -24.80 -20.71
CA SER A 116 12.91 -24.72 -21.55
C SER A 116 11.65 -24.43 -20.73
N ARG A 117 10.68 -23.73 -21.36
CA ARG A 117 9.34 -23.51 -20.78
C ARG A 117 8.71 -24.80 -20.26
N GLU A 118 8.85 -25.89 -21.00
CA GLU A 118 8.30 -27.20 -20.62
C GLU A 118 9.01 -27.75 -19.38
N ARG A 119 10.33 -27.53 -19.25
CA ARG A 119 11.05 -27.92 -18.04
C ARG A 119 10.58 -27.14 -16.81
N VAL A 120 10.32 -25.83 -16.95
CA VAL A 120 9.72 -25.03 -15.86
C VAL A 120 8.37 -25.60 -15.46
N ARG A 121 7.49 -25.88 -16.44
CA ARG A 121 6.16 -26.47 -16.22
C ARG A 121 6.24 -27.81 -15.46
N GLN A 122 7.20 -28.66 -15.79
CA GLN A 122 7.40 -29.94 -15.11
C GLN A 122 7.80 -29.74 -13.64
N ILE A 123 8.72 -28.82 -13.37
CA ILE A 123 9.18 -28.54 -12.00
C ILE A 123 8.06 -27.89 -11.18
N GLU A 124 7.30 -26.95 -11.76
CA GLU A 124 6.13 -26.33 -11.12
C GLU A 124 5.10 -27.40 -10.70
N ASN A 125 4.72 -28.30 -11.62
CA ASN A 125 3.77 -29.37 -11.31
C ASN A 125 4.29 -30.31 -10.22
N LEU A 126 5.59 -30.63 -10.21
CA LEU A 126 6.20 -31.46 -9.19
C LEU A 126 6.16 -30.77 -7.82
N ALA A 127 6.52 -29.49 -7.77
CA ALA A 127 6.50 -28.69 -6.55
C ALA A 127 5.07 -28.57 -5.98
N LEU A 128 4.09 -28.24 -6.82
CA LEU A 128 2.68 -28.17 -6.43
C LEU A 128 2.15 -29.52 -5.94
N ALA A 129 2.55 -30.63 -6.57
CA ALA A 129 2.17 -31.96 -6.13
C ALA A 129 2.75 -32.32 -4.74
N LYS A 130 3.99 -31.89 -4.45
CA LYS A 130 4.60 -32.03 -3.11
C LYS A 130 3.84 -31.22 -2.08
N LEU A 131 3.60 -29.93 -2.34
CA LEU A 131 2.84 -29.06 -1.45
C LEU A 131 1.44 -29.63 -1.16
N ARG A 132 0.71 -30.13 -2.17
CA ARG A 132 -0.62 -30.73 -1.95
C ARG A 132 -0.64 -31.91 -0.97
N ARG A 133 0.48 -32.61 -0.78
CA ARG A 133 0.58 -33.74 0.17
C ARG A 133 1.13 -33.34 1.53
N SER A 134 1.84 -32.22 1.61
CA SER A 134 2.40 -31.67 2.84
C SER A 134 1.32 -31.39 3.88
N SER A 135 1.59 -31.75 5.12
CA SER A 135 0.75 -31.36 6.26
C SER A 135 0.86 -29.85 6.53
N LYS A 136 2.02 -29.25 6.28
CA LYS A 136 2.25 -27.81 6.47
C LYS A 136 1.48 -26.99 5.45
N ALA A 137 1.50 -27.40 4.18
CA ALA A 137 0.70 -26.74 3.16
C ALA A 137 -0.81 -26.97 3.35
N ARG A 138 -1.23 -28.05 4.02
CA ARG A 138 -2.65 -28.22 4.42
C ARG A 138 -3.09 -27.19 5.45
N ALA A 139 -2.19 -26.72 6.31
CA ALA A 139 -2.49 -25.61 7.23
C ALA A 139 -2.78 -24.31 6.47
N LEU A 140 -2.22 -24.10 5.27
CA LEU A 140 -2.55 -22.92 4.45
C LEU A 140 -4.04 -22.87 4.04
N ALA A 141 -4.74 -24.02 4.01
CA ALA A 141 -6.16 -24.04 3.66
C ALA A 141 -7.05 -23.38 4.73
N SER A 142 -6.60 -23.26 6.00
CA SER A 142 -7.39 -22.61 7.05
C SER A 142 -7.51 -21.09 6.88
N TYR A 143 -6.66 -20.49 6.03
CA TYR A 143 -6.66 -19.06 5.73
C TYR A 143 -7.60 -18.68 4.56
N LEU A 144 -8.31 -19.65 3.96
CA LEU A 144 -9.24 -19.43 2.82
C LEU A 144 -10.71 -19.27 3.25
N ASN A 145 -10.98 -19.02 4.54
CA ASN A 145 -12.34 -18.86 5.07
C ASN A 145 -12.88 -17.45 4.82
#